data_AF-A0A392NY95-F1
#
_entry.id   AF-A0A392NY95-F1
#
_cell.length_a   1.000
_cell.length_b   1.000
_cell.length_c   1.000
_cell.angle_alpha   90.00
_cell.angle_beta   90.00
_cell.angle_gamma   90.00
#
_symmetry.space_group_name_H-M   'P 1'
#
loop_
_entity.id
_entity.type
_entity.pdbx_description
1 polymer ?
#
loop_
_entity_poly.entity_id
_entity_poly.type
_entity_poly.pdbx_seq_one_letter_code
_entity_poly.pdbx_strand_id
1 'polypeptide(L)' 'VLSEVKPEEKNKFIKELQKDKKIVAMVGDGINDAAALASSHIGIALGGGVGAASEVSSIVLMHNHLSQ' A
#
# COMPACT_ATOMS: atom_id res chain seq x y z
N VAL A 1 -15.61 -4.24 3.19
CA VAL A 1 -14.36 -4.51 3.94
C VAL A 1 -13.89 -5.89 3.55
N LEU A 2 -12.64 -6.03 3.09
CA LEU A 2 -12.01 -7.31 2.76
C LEU A 2 -11.06 -7.67 3.91
N SER A 3 -11.08 -8.92 4.35
CA SER A 3 -10.25 -9.43 5.45
C SER A 3 -9.59 -10.74 5.05
N GLU A 4 -8.48 -11.11 5.71
CA GLU A 4 -7.73 -12.37 5.47
C GLU A 4 -7.19 -12.54 4.04
N VAL A 5 -6.95 -11.44 3.34
CA VAL A 5 -6.44 -11.45 1.97
C VAL A 5 -4.94 -11.72 1.92
N LYS A 6 -4.52 -12.58 0.98
CA LYS A 6 -3.10 -12.83 0.70
C LYS A 6 -2.46 -11.62 0.00
N PRO A 7 -1.12 -11.46 0.06
CA PRO A 7 -0.42 -10.37 -0.64
C PRO A 7 -0.74 -10.28 -2.15
N GLU A 8 -0.89 -11.44 -2.80
CA GLU A 8 -1.26 -11.54 -4.22
C GLU A 8 -2.66 -11.01 -4.51
N GLU A 9 -3.61 -11.23 -3.59
CA GLU A 9 -4.99 -10.79 -3.72
C GLU A 9 -5.10 -9.26 -3.55
N LYS A 10 -4.30 -8.67 -2.65
CA LYS A 10 -4.18 -7.20 -2.53
C LYS A 10 -3.75 -6.58 -3.86
N ASN A 11 -2.73 -7.17 -4.50
CA ASN A 11 -2.26 -6.74 -5.82
C ASN A 11 -3.32 -6.86 -6.91
N LYS A 12 -4.06 -7.97 -6.93
CA LYS A 12 -5.14 -8.16 -7.89
C LYS A 12 -6.23 -7.10 -7.73
N PHE A 13 -6.61 -6.78 -6.49
CA PHE A 13 -7.61 -5.78 -6.19
C PHE A 13 -7.19 -4.37 -6.64
N ILE A 14 -5.93 -4.00 -6.43
CA ILE A 14 -5.38 -2.74 -6.95
C ILE A 14 -5.50 -2.68 -8.46
N LYS A 15 -5.08 -3.74 -9.17
CA LYS A 15 -5.17 -3.80 -10.64
C LYS A 15 -6.61 -3.72 -11.14
N GLU A 16 -7.57 -4.29 -10.43
CA GLU A 16 -8.99 -4.17 -10.76
C GLU A 16 -9.47 -2.72 -10.64
N LEU A 17 -9.14 -2.02 -9.55
CA LEU A 17 -9.46 -0.60 -9.39
C LEU A 17 -8.80 0.29 -10.45
N GLN A 18 -7.55 -0.02 -10.83
CA GLN A 18 -6.83 0.69 -11.87
C GLN A 18 -7.45 0.47 -13.27
N LYS A 19 -7.95 -0.74 -13.56
CA LYS A 19 -8.69 -1.03 -14.80
C LYS A 19 -9.94 -0.18 -14.94
N ASP A 20 -10.58 0.16 -13.83
CA ASP A 20 -11.71 1.09 -13.77
C ASP A 20 -11.28 2.56 -13.91
N LYS A 21 -10.04 2.82 -14.34
CA LYS A 21 -9.42 4.15 -14.51
C LYS A 21 -9.37 4.98 -13.23
N LYS A 22 -9.41 4.33 -12.06
CA LYS A 22 -9.27 5.02 -10.77
C LYS A 22 -7.79 5.23 -10.45
N ILE A 23 -7.48 6.36 -9.83
CA ILE A 23 -6.20 6.57 -9.16
C ILE A 23 -6.27 5.84 -7.82
N VAL A 24 -5.23 5.07 -7.50
CA VAL A 24 -5.22 4.14 -6.35
C VAL A 24 -4.03 4.50 -5.49
N ALA A 25 -4.33 5.02 -4.30
CA ALA A 25 -3.35 5.14 -3.24
C ALA A 25 -3.46 3.92 -2.32
N MET A 26 -2.32 3.32 -1.95
CA MET A 26 -2.27 2.26 -0.96
C MET A 26 -1.52 2.75 0.26
N VAL A 27 -2.03 2.41 1.45
CA VAL A 27 -1.35 2.63 2.73
C VAL A 27 -1.02 1.28 3.35
N GLY A 28 0.21 1.10 3.82
CA GLY A 28 0.67 -0.13 4.45
C GLY A 28 1.91 0.12 5.32
N ASP A 29 2.34 -0.88 6.08
CA ASP A 29 3.41 -0.74 7.08
C ASP A 29 4.51 -1.80 6.94
N GLY A 30 4.23 -2.93 6.26
CA GLY A 30 5.11 -4.09 6.29
C GLY A 30 5.42 -4.75 4.94
N ILE A 31 6.27 -5.78 5.00
CA ILE A 31 6.75 -6.54 3.82
C ILE A 31 5.61 -7.18 3.01
N ASN A 32 4.51 -7.53 3.67
CA ASN A 32 3.32 -8.10 3.03
C ASN A 32 2.59 -7.10 2.13
N ASP A 33 2.74 -5.80 2.41
CA ASP A 33 2.14 -4.72 1.64
C ASP A 33 3.07 -4.15 0.58
N ALA A 34 4.38 -4.42 0.66
CA ALA A 34 5.39 -3.87 -0.25
C ALA A 34 5.04 -4.09 -1.74
N ALA A 35 4.65 -5.30 -2.12
CA ALA A 35 4.28 -5.61 -3.50
C ALA A 35 3.05 -4.81 -3.98
N ALA A 36 2.11 -4.58 -3.08
CA ALA A 36 0.87 -3.86 -3.35
C ALA A 36 1.08 -2.34 -3.33
N LEU A 37 1.93 -1.83 -2.43
CA LEU A 37 2.41 -0.44 -2.41
C LEU A 37 3.11 -0.10 -3.73
N ALA A 38 4.01 -0.97 -4.18
CA ALA A 38 4.73 -0.82 -5.44
C ALA A 38 3.83 -0.87 -6.68
N SER A 39 2.73 -1.62 -6.62
CA SER A 39 1.77 -1.76 -7.73
C SER A 39 0.73 -0.65 -7.77
N SER A 40 0.58 0.13 -6.69
CA SER A 40 -0.35 1.25 -6.61
C SER A 40 0.15 2.46 -7.40
N HIS A 41 -0.72 3.45 -7.63
CA HIS A 41 -0.28 4.71 -8.22
C HIS A 41 0.50 5.57 -7.22
N ILE A 42 0.13 5.50 -5.94
CA ILE A 42 0.78 6.21 -4.84
C ILE A 42 0.88 5.26 -3.64
N GLY A 43 2.09 4.80 -3.34
CA GLY A 43 2.38 3.99 -2.16
C GLY A 43 2.71 4.87 -0.96
N ILE A 44 2.02 4.66 0.16
CA ILE A 44 2.24 5.36 1.43
C ILE A 44 2.63 4.35 2.50
N ALA A 45 3.89 4.39 2.94
CA ALA A 45 4.37 3.58 4.05
C ALA A 45 4.17 4.30 5.38
N LEU A 46 3.75 3.55 6.41
CA LEU A 46 3.73 4.01 7.79
C LEU A 46 5.11 3.80 8.43
N GLY A 47 5.74 4.89 8.86
CA GLY A 47 7.15 4.98 9.25
C GLY A 47 7.56 4.25 10.52
N GLY A 48 6.61 3.59 11.20
CA GLY A 48 6.94 2.57 12.20
C GLY A 48 7.66 1.34 11.60
N GLY A 49 7.53 1.12 10.28
CA GLY A 49 8.13 -0.01 9.56
C GLY A 49 9.38 0.39 8.77
N VAL A 50 10.55 0.35 9.41
CA VAL A 50 11.84 0.31 8.68
C VAL A 50 11.92 -1.03 7.96
N GLY A 51 11.85 -1.04 6.62
CA GLY A 51 11.87 -2.26 5.81
C GLY A 51 11.31 -2.08 4.40
N ALA A 52 10.97 -3.20 3.75
CA ALA A 52 10.59 -3.26 2.33
C ALA A 52 9.42 -2.35 1.93
N ALA A 53 8.48 -2.04 2.84
CA ALA A 53 7.38 -1.12 2.55
C ALA A 53 7.86 0.32 2.32
N SER A 54 8.79 0.80 3.15
CA SER A 54 9.32 2.18 3.05
C SER A 54 10.21 2.36 1.82
N GLU A 55 10.92 1.31 1.37
CA GLU A 55 11.79 1.36 0.19
C GLU A 55 11.02 1.50 -1.13
N VAL A 56 9.83 0.89 -1.21
CA VAL A 56 9.02 0.87 -2.44
C VAL A 56 7.93 1.94 -2.45
N SER A 57 7.71 2.64 -1.34
CA SER A 57 6.67 3.65 -1.21
C SER A 57 7.13 5.01 -1.70
N SER A 58 6.21 5.77 -2.30
CA SER A 58 6.46 7.13 -2.73
C SER A 58 6.47 8.12 -1.56
N ILE A 59 5.70 7.83 -0.51
CA ILE A 59 5.56 8.67 0.68
C ILE A 59 5.80 7.78 1.90
N VAL A 60 6.58 8.28 2.86
CA VAL A 60 6.79 7.62 4.16
C VAL A 60 6.30 8.56 5.27
N LEU A 61 5.31 8.13 6.03
CA LEU A 61 4.76 8.86 7.17
C LEU A 61 5.63 8.61 8.41
N MET A 62 6.51 9.55 8.76
CA MET A 62 7.44 9.39 9.89
C MET A 62 6.75 9.19 11.25
N HIS A 63 5.53 9.67 11.39
CA HIS A 63 4.68 9.43 12.55
C HIS A 63 3.44 8.66 12.06
N ASN A 64 3.04 7.62 12.79
CA ASN A 64 1.87 6.79 12.49
C ASN A 64 0.55 7.53 12.78
N HIS A 65 0.41 8.73 12.25
CA HIS A 65 -0.74 9.60 12.45
C HIS A 65 -1.32 9.97 11.09
N LEU A 66 -2.46 9.34 10.77
CA LEU A 66 -3.30 9.72 9.64
C LEU A 66 -4.49 10.49 10.22
N SER A 67 -4.51 11.81 10.07
CA SER A 67 -5.69 12.59 10.48
C SER A 67 -6.83 12.31 9.51
N GLN A 68 -7.93 11.78 10.04
CA GLN A 68 -9.20 11.61 9.32
C GLN A 68 -9.98 12.93 9.27
#